data_AF-A0A963DFK1-F1
#
_entry.id   AF-A0A963DFK1-F1
#
_cell.length_a   1.000
_cell.length_b   1.000
_cell.length_c   1.000
_cell.angle_alpha   90.00
_cell.angle_beta   90.00
_cell.angle_gamma   90.00
#
_symmetry.space_group_name_H-M   'P 1'
#
loop_
_entity.id
_entity.type
_entity.pdbx_description
1 polymer ?
#
loop_
_entity_poly.entity_id
_entity_poly.type
_entity_poly.pdbx_seq_one_letter_code
_entity_poly.pdbx_strand_id
1 'polypeptide(L)' 'MTTQLVPFQFGSHEIRTILVDGQPLFCARDVALALDYANPAEAYKAHCKHLKKLSYSKLLELIHAQSGAAAGRR' A
#
# COMPACT_ATOMS: atom_id res chain seq x y z
N MET A 1 -16.07 -2.43 -3.32
CA MET A 1 -15.21 -1.28 -3.67
C MET A 1 -13.90 -1.83 -4.20
N THR A 2 -13.62 -1.58 -5.47
CA THR A 2 -12.56 -2.22 -6.26
C THR A 2 -11.20 -1.61 -5.94
N THR A 3 -10.28 -2.41 -5.41
CA THR A 3 -8.87 -2.02 -5.30
C THR A 3 -8.12 -2.55 -6.50
N GLN A 4 -8.03 -1.69 -7.50
CA GLN A 4 -7.16 -1.89 -8.63
C GLN A 4 -5.72 -1.64 -8.17
N LEU A 5 -4.83 -2.61 -8.38
CA LEU A 5 -3.40 -2.38 -8.30
C LEU A 5 -3.05 -1.44 -9.46
N VAL A 6 -2.96 -0.14 -9.18
CA VAL A 6 -2.55 0.84 -10.17
C VAL A 6 -1.02 0.87 -10.16
N PRO A 7 -0.34 0.49 -11.26
CA PRO A 7 1.09 0.66 -11.35
C PRO A 7 1.42 2.15 -11.30
N PHE A 8 2.01 2.59 -10.18
CA PHE A 8 2.55 3.93 -10.03
C PHE A 8 4.06 3.86 -10.31
N GLN A 9 4.46 4.46 -11.43
CA GLN A 9 5.85 4.55 -11.82
C GLN A 9 6.38 5.94 -11.47
N PHE A 10 7.44 6.01 -10.67
CA PHE A 10 8.15 7.26 -10.39
C PHE A 10 9.55 7.19 -11.01
N GLY A 11 9.71 7.77 -12.20
CA GLY A 11 10.93 7.60 -12.98
C GLY A 11 11.19 6.12 -13.28
N SER A 12 12.33 5.59 -12.83
CA SER A 12 12.71 4.18 -12.97
C SER A 12 12.35 3.31 -11.74
N HIS A 13 11.65 3.87 -10.75
CA HIS A 13 11.30 3.17 -9.51
C HIS A 13 9.88 2.63 -9.56
N GLU A 14 9.72 1.36 -9.20
CA GLU A 14 8.42 0.73 -8.96
C GLU A 14 8.04 0.92 -7.49
N ILE A 15 6.87 1.52 -7.23
CA ILE A 15 6.38 1.77 -5.87
C ILE A 15 5.09 0.97 -5.65
N ARG A 16 5.15 0.01 -4.73
CA ARG A 16 3.98 -0.81 -4.39
C ARG A 16 2.90 0.06 -3.75
N THR A 17 1.71 -0.01 -4.31
CA THR A 17 0.56 0.82 -3.90
C THR A 17 -0.67 -0.05 -3.73
N ILE A 18 -1.44 0.20 -2.67
CA ILE A 18 -2.74 -0.43 -2.43
C ILE A 18 -3.82 0.63 -2.34
N LEU A 19 -5.02 0.33 -2.82
CA LEU A 19 -6.19 1.18 -2.61
C LEU A 19 -6.92 0.69 -1.34
N VAL A 20 -7.15 1.61 -0.40
CA VAL A 20 -7.92 1.35 0.82
C VAL A 20 -8.95 2.46 0.95
N ASP A 21 -10.23 2.10 0.96
CA ASP A 21 -11.35 3.05 1.06
C ASP A 21 -11.31 4.18 0.02
N GLY A 22 -10.87 3.86 -1.21
CA GLY A 22 -10.72 4.85 -2.29
C GLY A 22 -9.48 5.74 -2.17
N GLN A 23 -8.64 5.55 -1.15
CA GLN A 23 -7.38 6.27 -0.99
C GLN A 23 -6.18 5.38 -1.35
N PRO A 24 -5.25 5.85 -2.20
CA PRO A 24 -4.02 5.15 -2.46
C PRO A 24 -3.07 5.26 -1.26
N LEU A 25 -2.59 4.12 -0.78
CA LEU A 25 -1.53 4.03 0.21
C LEU A 25 -0.27 3.46 -0.45
N PHE A 26 0.84 4.19 -0.33
CA PHE A 26 2.13 3.80 -0.88
C PHE A 26 2.96 3.04 0.14
N CYS A 27 3.74 2.06 -0.32
CA CYS A 27 4.73 1.41 0.51
C CYS A 27 5.83 2.40 0.90
N ALA A 28 5.87 2.79 2.17
CA ALA A 28 6.81 3.79 2.67
C ALA A 28 8.29 3.45 2.42
N ARG A 29 8.65 2.15 2.41
CA ARG A 29 10.02 1.70 2.11
C ARG A 29 10.40 1.99 0.66
N ASP A 30 9.50 1.66 -0.28
CA ASP A 30 9.76 1.85 -1.70
C ASP A 30 9.87 3.34 -2.03
N VAL A 31 9.02 4.18 -1.42
CA VAL A 31 9.12 5.64 -1.54
C VAL A 31 10.45 6.16 -0.99
N ALA A 32 10.87 5.70 0.18
CA ALA A 32 12.14 6.16 0.76
C ALA A 32 13.35 5.76 -0.09
N LEU A 33 13.34 4.57 -0.69
CA LEU A 33 14.39 4.13 -1.63
C LEU A 33 14.37 4.92 -2.93
N ALA A 34 13.20 5.23 -3.48
CA ALA A 34 13.05 6.06 -4.68
C ALA A 34 13.50 7.53 -4.47
N LEU A 35 13.61 7.96 -3.21
CA LEU A 35 14.11 9.28 -2.81
C LEU A 35 15.57 9.23 -2.32
N ASP A 36 16.27 8.11 -2.54
CA ASP A 36 17.68 7.91 -2.16
C ASP A 36 17.98 8.07 -0.66
N TYR A 37 17.01 7.78 0.22
CA TYR A 37 17.31 7.72 1.65
C TYR A 37 18.19 6.50 1.95
N ALA A 38 19.40 6.77 2.46
CA ALA A 38 20.34 5.73 2.88
C ALA A 38 19.77 4.76 3.93
N ASN A 39 18.91 5.27 4.84
CA ASN A 39 18.19 4.45 5.80
C ASN A 39 16.68 4.68 5.70
N PRO A 40 15.97 3.84 4.92
CA PRO A 40 14.52 3.94 4.76
C PRO A 40 13.75 3.88 6.08
N ALA A 41 14.23 3.08 7.04
CA ALA A 41 13.55 2.86 8.30
C ALA A 41 13.49 4.13 9.17
N GLU A 42 14.55 4.92 9.16
CA GLU A 42 14.58 6.20 9.85
C GLU A 42 13.84 7.29 9.07
N ALA A 43 13.91 7.26 7.73
CA ALA A 43 13.23 8.23 6.88
C ALA A 43 11.71 8.27 7.12
N TYR A 44 11.02 7.13 7.02
CA TYR A 44 9.57 7.14 7.24
C TYR A 44 9.18 7.33 8.71
N LYS A 45 10.04 7.00 9.68
CA LYS A 45 9.78 7.31 11.10
C LYS A 45 9.84 8.81 11.35
N ALA A 46 10.81 9.49 10.76
CA ALA A 46 11.01 10.93 10.91
C ALA A 46 9.94 11.74 10.15
N HIS A 47 9.53 11.29 8.96
CA HIS A 47 8.70 12.08 8.06
C HIS A 47 7.23 11.64 7.98
N CYS A 48 6.90 10.36 8.22
CA CYS A 48 5.52 9.85 8.08
C CYS A 48 4.79 9.77 9.43
N LYS A 49 4.22 10.90 9.88
CA LYS A 49 3.45 10.98 11.14
C LYS A 49 2.22 10.05 11.19
N HIS A 50 1.61 9.80 10.04
CA HIS A 50 0.41 8.96 9.89
C HIS A 50 0.73 7.59 9.28
N LEU A 51 1.94 7.07 9.52
CA LEU A 51 2.35 5.78 8.99
C LEU A 51 1.43 4.65 9.51
N LYS A 52 0.67 4.04 8.61
CA LYS A 52 -0.15 2.87 8.93
C LYS A 52 0.73 1.61 8.93
N LYS A 53 0.99 1.07 10.11
CA LYS A 53 1.64 -0.25 10.24
C LYS A 53 0.60 -1.34 10.02
N LEU A 54 0.77 -2.11 8.94
CA LEU A 54 -0.11 -3.23 8.63
C LEU A 54 0.56 -4.52 9.13
N SER A 55 -0.11 -5.23 10.04
CA SER A 55 0.27 -6.60 10.38
C SER A 55 -0.11 -7.55 9.23
N TYR A 56 0.47 -8.75 9.22
CA TYR A 56 0.11 -9.78 8.23
C TYR A 56 -1.39 -10.10 8.26
N SER A 57 -1.98 -10.26 9.46
CA SER A 57 -3.42 -10.47 9.61
C SER A 57 -4.25 -9.32 9.03
N LYS A 58 -3.82 -8.08 9.24
CA LYS A 58 -4.53 -6.91 8.72
C LYS A 58 -4.41 -6.79 7.20
N LEU A 59 -3.28 -7.19 6.63
CA LEU A 59 -3.11 -7.31 5.17
C LEU A 59 -4.07 -8.35 4.60
N LEU A 60 -4.17 -9.52 5.23
CA LEU A 60 -5.13 -10.55 4.79
C LEU A 60 -6.56 -10.07 4.89
N GLU A 61 -6.96 -9.39 5.97
CA GLU A 61 -8.29 -8.78 6.09
C GLU A 61 -8.55 -7.78 4.96
N LEU A 62 -7.59 -6.92 4.61
CA LEU A 62 -7.75 -5.96 3.52
C LEU A 62 -7.87 -6.66 2.16
N ILE A 63 -7.12 -7.74 1.94
CA ILE A 63 -7.19 -8.54 0.72
C ILE A 63 -8.53 -9.29 0.62
N HIS A 64 -9.01 -9.87 1.73
CA HIS A 64 -10.25 -10.66 1.78
C HIS A 64 -11.52 -9.80 1.81
N ALA A 65 -11.50 -8.64 2.49
CA ALA A 65 -12.61 -7.69 2.47
C ALA A 65 -12.85 -7.10 1.06
N GLN A 66 -11.88 -7.22 0.16
CA GLN A 66 -11.96 -6.75 -1.22
C GLN A 66 -12.48 -7.81 -2.21
N SER A 67 -12.75 -9.07 -1.78
CA SER A 67 -13.20 -10.17 -2.65
C SER A 67 -14.72 -10.43 -2.69
N GLY A 68 -15.56 -9.44 -2.37
CA GLY A 68 -17.01 -9.61 -2.34
C GLY A 68 -17.70 -9.82 -3.71
N ALA A 69 -18.18 -11.04 -3.94
CA ALA A 69 -19.40 -11.42 -4.69
C ALA A 69 -19.46 -11.37 -6.24
N ALA A 70 -19.25 -12.54 -6.85
CA ALA A 70 -20.01 -12.99 -8.03
C ALA A 70 -20.35 -14.49 -7.91
N ALA A 71 -21.14 -14.85 -6.89
CA ALA A 71 -21.84 -16.13 -6.88
C ALA A 71 -23.19 -15.92 -6.20
N GLY A 72 -24.19 -15.57 -7.01
CA GLY A 72 -25.57 -15.69 -6.59
C GLY A 72 -25.82 -17.14 -6.19
N ARG A 73 -26.13 -17.36 -4.91
CA ARG A 73 -26.86 -18.55 -4.49
C ARG A 73 -28.33 -18.17 -4.45
N ARG A 74 -29.03 -18.55 -5.52
CA ARG A 74 -30.41 -19.03 -5.39
C ARG A 74 -30.39 -20.34 -4.62
#